data_AF-A0A920NGY5-F1
#
_entry.id   AF-A0A920NGY5-F1
#
_cell.length_a   1.000
_cell.length_b   1.000
_cell.length_c   1.000
_cell.angle_alpha   90.00
_cell.angle_beta   90.00
_cell.angle_gamma   90.00
#
_symmetry.space_group_name_H-M   'P 1'
#
loop_
_entity.id
_entity.type
_entity.pdbx_description
1 polymer ?
#
loop_
_entity_poly.entity_id
_entity_poly.type
_entity_poly.pdbx_seq_one_letter_code
_entity_poly.pdbx_strand_id
1 'polypeptide(L)'
;MIGSGRTEWLAWETGDDPNSFIKPALIHALAAIAAAISEDEVSGLMAANTFLKKGILSGPLSDLVGKELFVTVFEDSARSIESVSEVLGLLRDFGVKSSLCAKGIAVDHEKRRLLSAAGATLFDDINVAMTN
;
A
#
# COMPACT_ATOMS: atom_id res chain seq x y z
N MET A 1 -6.61 -4.33 0.55
CA MET A 1 -6.43 -3.61 1.83
C MET A 1 -6.02 -4.60 2.90
N ILE A 2 -5.25 -4.18 3.89
CA ILE A 2 -4.97 -4.97 5.09
C ILE A 2 -5.61 -4.25 6.28
N GLY A 3 -6.36 -4.98 7.10
CA GLY A 3 -7.03 -4.42 8.28
C GLY A 3 -6.08 -4.28 9.47
N SER A 4 -6.40 -3.38 10.42
CA SER A 4 -5.56 -3.15 11.61
C SER A 4 -5.33 -4.40 12.45
N GLY A 5 -6.34 -5.27 12.59
CA GLY A 5 -6.19 -6.55 13.32
C GLY A 5 -5.14 -7.48 12.73
N ARG A 6 -4.86 -7.38 11.42
CA ARG A 6 -3.78 -8.14 10.77
C ARG A 6 -2.41 -7.57 11.08
N THR A 7 -2.28 -6.24 11.15
CA THR A 7 -1.04 -5.61 11.57
C THR A 7 -0.77 -5.80 13.07
N GLU A 8 -1.82 -5.83 13.90
CA GLU A 8 -1.70 -6.20 15.32
C GLU A 8 -1.22 -7.65 15.50
N TRP A 9 -1.81 -8.58 14.74
CA TRP A 9 -1.33 -9.96 14.69
C TRP A 9 0.15 -10.04 14.29
N LEU A 10 0.55 -9.32 13.24
CA LEU A 10 1.95 -9.28 12.80
C LEU A 10 2.86 -8.77 13.92
N ALA A 11 2.48 -7.72 14.65
CA ALA A 11 3.26 -7.19 15.77
C ALA A 11 3.49 -8.23 16.87
N TRP A 12 2.45 -8.99 17.21
CA TRP A 12 2.58 -10.07 18.18
C TRP A 12 3.49 -11.19 17.66
N GLU A 13 3.35 -11.58 16.40
CA GLU A 13 4.16 -12.63 15.78
C GLU A 13 5.65 -12.26 15.73
N THR A 14 5.97 -10.98 15.53
CA THR A 14 7.34 -10.49 15.37
C THR A 14 7.94 -9.88 16.64
N GLY A 15 7.17 -9.80 17.72
CA GLY A 15 7.57 -9.18 18.98
C GLY A 15 7.71 -7.65 18.92
N ASP A 16 7.03 -6.99 17.98
CA ASP A 16 7.03 -5.53 17.82
C ASP A 16 5.91 -4.86 18.62
N ASP A 17 6.03 -3.54 18.80
CA ASP A 17 4.95 -2.71 19.35
C ASP A 17 3.86 -2.51 18.27
N PRO A 18 2.59 -2.92 18.52
CA PRO A 18 1.49 -2.69 17.59
C PRO A 18 1.30 -1.22 17.18
N ASN A 19 1.68 -0.27 18.04
CA ASN A 19 1.58 1.16 17.72
C ASN A 19 2.52 1.58 16.57
N SER A 20 3.61 0.84 16.35
CA SER A 20 4.53 1.08 15.23
C SER A 20 3.89 0.81 13.85
N PHE A 21 2.75 0.11 13.83
CA PHE A 21 2.01 -0.21 12.62
C PHE A 21 0.74 0.61 12.43
N ILE A 22 0.50 1.65 13.24
CA ILE A 22 -0.64 2.55 13.00
C ILE A 22 -0.36 3.39 11.74
N LYS A 23 -1.39 3.64 10.92
CA LYS A 23 -1.27 4.52 9.75
C LYS A 23 -0.61 5.86 10.13
N PRO A 24 0.32 6.39 9.31
CA PRO A 24 0.61 6.02 7.92
C PRO A 24 1.75 4.99 7.77
N ALA A 25 1.89 4.02 8.69
CA ALA A 25 2.90 2.98 8.54
C ALA A 25 2.82 2.29 7.17
N LEU A 26 3.96 2.22 6.48
CA LEU A 26 4.10 1.67 5.12
C LEU A 26 3.72 0.20 5.03
N ILE A 27 3.74 -0.51 6.17
CA ILE A 27 3.40 -1.93 6.27
C ILE A 27 2.01 -2.21 5.71
N HIS A 28 1.03 -1.30 5.90
CA HIS A 28 -0.33 -1.48 5.37
C HIS A 28 -0.35 -1.49 3.85
N ALA A 29 0.33 -0.53 3.22
CA ALA A 29 0.37 -0.40 1.78
C ALA A 29 1.14 -1.57 1.14
N LEU A 30 2.34 -1.87 1.67
CA LEU A 30 3.17 -2.93 1.11
C LEU A 30 2.56 -4.32 1.31
N ALA A 31 2.02 -4.62 2.49
CA ALA A 31 1.36 -5.90 2.73
C ALA A 31 0.10 -6.06 1.88
N ALA A 32 -0.66 -4.98 1.63
CA ALA A 32 -1.82 -5.03 0.74
C ALA A 32 -1.43 -5.29 -0.71
N ILE A 33 -0.33 -4.70 -1.19
CA ILE A 33 0.22 -5.00 -2.53
C ILE A 33 0.63 -6.46 -2.61
N ALA A 34 1.43 -6.94 -1.64
CA ALA A 34 1.90 -8.32 -1.61
C ALA A 34 0.74 -9.33 -1.58
N ALA A 35 -0.25 -9.10 -0.71
CA ALA A 35 -1.44 -9.94 -0.60
C ALA A 35 -2.31 -9.91 -1.86
N ALA A 36 -2.41 -8.78 -2.55
CA ALA A 36 -3.14 -8.69 -3.82
C ALA A 36 -2.47 -9.49 -4.95
N ILE A 37 -1.15 -9.65 -4.89
CA ILE A 37 -0.40 -10.43 -5.88
C ILE A 37 -0.45 -11.93 -5.56
N SER A 38 -0.36 -12.30 -4.29
CA SER A 38 -0.27 -13.71 -3.87
C SER A 38 -1.59 -14.35 -3.45
N GLU A 39 -2.65 -13.56 -3.26
CA GLU A 39 -3.91 -13.99 -2.65
C GLU A 39 -3.72 -14.57 -1.23
N ASP A 40 -2.66 -14.15 -0.54
CA ASP A 40 -2.30 -14.61 0.81
C ASP A 40 -1.85 -13.43 1.69
N GLU A 41 -2.73 -13.04 2.61
CA GLU A 41 -2.50 -11.93 3.55
C GLU A 41 -1.30 -12.18 4.48
N VAL A 42 -1.13 -13.41 4.98
CA VAL A 42 -0.10 -13.74 5.97
C VAL A 42 1.27 -13.69 5.31
N SER A 43 1.41 -14.34 4.16
CA SER A 43 2.66 -14.27 3.38
C SER A 43 2.97 -12.84 2.96
N GLY A 44 1.95 -12.04 2.61
CA GLY A 44 2.11 -10.63 2.27
C GLY A 44 2.61 -9.78 3.44
N LEU A 45 2.06 -9.96 4.63
CA LEU A 45 2.49 -9.27 5.86
C LEU A 45 3.94 -9.61 6.23
N MET A 46 4.29 -10.89 6.20
CA MET A 46 5.64 -11.35 6.56
C MET A 46 6.70 -10.85 5.58
N ALA A 47 6.39 -10.87 4.28
CA ALA A 47 7.24 -10.31 3.24
C ALA A 47 7.41 -8.80 3.39
N ALA A 48 6.33 -8.07 3.62
CA ALA A 48 6.37 -6.63 3.82
C ALA A 48 7.22 -6.24 5.04
N ASN A 49 7.04 -6.93 6.16
CA ASN A 49 7.83 -6.70 7.37
C ASN A 49 9.32 -7.00 7.14
N THR A 50 9.62 -8.10 6.47
CA THR A 50 11.01 -8.47 6.11
C THR A 50 11.65 -7.40 5.25
N PHE A 51 10.94 -6.91 4.23
CA PHE A 51 11.44 -5.85 3.36
C PHE A 51 11.68 -4.55 4.11
N LEU A 52 10.70 -4.05 4.87
CA LEU A 52 10.82 -2.76 5.58
C LEU A 52 11.90 -2.78 6.67
N LYS A 53 12.14 -3.93 7.31
CA LYS A 53 13.15 -4.03 8.37
C LYS A 53 14.56 -4.34 7.86
N LYS A 54 14.67 -5.15 6.81
CA LYS A 54 15.95 -5.74 6.39
C LYS A 54 16.38 -5.33 4.99
N GLY A 55 15.53 -4.66 4.22
CA GLY A 55 15.78 -4.36 2.81
C GLY A 55 15.90 -5.62 1.96
N ILE A 56 15.15 -6.69 2.29
CA ILE A 56 15.19 -7.96 1.55
C ILE A 56 13.81 -8.21 0.95
N LEU A 57 13.75 -8.31 -0.37
CA LEU A 57 12.57 -8.82 -1.08
C LEU A 57 12.46 -10.32 -0.83
N SER A 58 11.35 -10.77 -0.26
CA SER A 58 11.08 -12.17 0.06
C SER A 58 9.62 -12.52 -0.20
N GLY A 59 9.32 -13.82 -0.24
CA GLY A 59 7.95 -14.32 -0.44
C GLY A 59 7.31 -13.72 -1.70
N PRO A 60 6.05 -13.27 -1.64
CA PRO A 60 5.37 -12.65 -2.79
C PRO A 60 6.11 -11.46 -3.42
N LEU A 61 6.91 -10.72 -2.64
CA LEU A 61 7.61 -9.54 -3.14
C LEU A 61 8.85 -9.87 -3.98
N SER A 62 9.50 -11.03 -3.76
CA SER A 62 10.62 -11.44 -4.61
C SER A 62 10.18 -11.78 -6.04
N ASP A 63 8.93 -12.21 -6.20
CA ASP A 63 8.37 -12.54 -7.51
C ASP A 63 8.15 -11.32 -8.42
N LEU A 64 8.29 -10.11 -7.88
CA LEU A 64 8.17 -8.85 -8.63
C LEU A 64 9.47 -8.42 -9.31
N VAL A 65 10.61 -9.02 -8.95
CA VAL A 65 11.91 -8.65 -9.54
C VAL A 65 11.87 -8.94 -11.04
N GLY A 66 12.18 -7.91 -11.84
CA GLY A 66 12.15 -8.00 -13.30
C GLY A 66 10.74 -7.94 -13.91
N LYS A 67 9.68 -7.83 -13.10
CA LYS A 67 8.30 -7.60 -13.57
C LYS A 67 7.92 -6.13 -13.48
N GLU A 68 6.83 -5.79 -14.15
CA GLU A 68 6.18 -4.50 -14.05
C GLU A 68 4.96 -4.61 -13.12
N LEU A 69 4.96 -3.79 -12.07
CA LEU A 69 3.90 -3.69 -11.08
C LEU A 69 3.06 -2.43 -11.35
N PHE A 70 1.80 -2.62 -11.73
CA PHE A 70 0.83 -1.53 -11.82
C PHE A 70 -0.11 -1.59 -10.63
N VAL A 71 -0.11 -0.56 -9.77
CA VAL A 71 -0.99 -0.50 -8.60
C VAL A 71 -2.08 0.52 -8.83
N THR A 72 -3.34 0.09 -8.74
CA THR A 72 -4.48 1.00 -8.63
C THR A 72 -4.95 1.05 -7.18
N VAL A 73 -5.08 2.25 -6.62
CA VAL A 73 -5.62 2.45 -5.28
C VAL A 73 -6.85 3.33 -5.32
N PHE A 74 -7.82 2.97 -4.50
CA PHE A 74 -9.03 3.74 -4.26
C PHE A 74 -9.00 4.16 -2.80
N GLU A 75 -8.85 5.44 -2.55
CA GLU A 75 -8.61 5.97 -1.21
C GLU A 75 -9.42 7.23 -0.97
N ASP A 76 -9.86 7.39 0.26
CA ASP A 76 -10.44 8.64 0.74
C ASP A 76 -9.39 9.49 1.49
N SER A 77 -8.20 8.96 1.76
CA SER A 77 -7.14 9.67 2.49
C SER A 77 -5.90 9.91 1.62
N ALA A 78 -5.48 11.18 1.54
CA ALA A 78 -4.23 11.58 0.86
C ALA A 78 -3.00 10.85 1.45
N ARG A 79 -2.97 10.67 2.78
CA ARG A 79 -1.86 10.00 3.47
C ARG A 79 -1.73 8.53 3.06
N SER A 80 -2.84 7.84 2.79
CA SER A 80 -2.76 6.46 2.30
C SER A 80 -2.12 6.41 0.91
N ILE A 81 -2.45 7.36 0.03
CA ILE A 81 -1.89 7.44 -1.33
C ILE A 81 -0.39 7.76 -1.26
N GLU A 82 0.01 8.68 -0.39
CA GLU A 82 1.41 9.00 -0.13
C GLU A 82 2.19 7.76 0.33
N SER A 83 1.67 6.98 1.29
CA SER A 83 2.30 5.73 1.73
C SER A 83 2.46 4.72 0.60
N VAL A 84 1.48 4.60 -0.30
CA VAL A 84 1.58 3.72 -1.47
C VAL A 84 2.66 4.22 -2.43
N SER A 85 2.68 5.52 -2.72
CA SER A 85 3.71 6.14 -3.57
C SER A 85 5.12 5.91 -3.02
N GLU A 86 5.30 6.07 -1.71
CA GLU A 86 6.56 5.82 -1.00
C GLU A 86 6.98 4.34 -1.11
N VAL A 87 6.07 3.41 -0.84
CA VAL A 87 6.33 1.97 -0.99
C VAL A 87 6.76 1.62 -2.42
N LEU A 88 6.07 2.17 -3.42
CA LEU A 88 6.44 1.95 -4.82
C LEU A 88 7.81 2.55 -5.15
N GLY A 89 8.18 3.67 -4.52
CA GLY A 89 9.53 4.23 -4.54
C GLY A 89 10.57 3.26 -4.02
N LEU A 90 10.35 2.72 -2.81
CA LEU A 90 11.24 1.72 -2.22
C LEU A 90 11.36 0.49 -3.12
N LEU A 91 10.27 -0.03 -3.69
CA LEU A 91 10.34 -1.17 -4.60
C LEU A 91 11.14 -0.87 -5.88
N ARG A 92 11.08 0.36 -6.42
CA ARG A 92 11.89 0.78 -7.56
C ARG A 92 13.37 0.80 -7.24
N ASP A 93 13.75 1.24 -6.05
CA ASP A 93 15.15 1.23 -5.59
C ASP A 93 15.72 -0.20 -5.53
N PHE A 94 14.85 -1.20 -5.39
CA PHE A 94 15.19 -2.63 -5.44
C PHE A 94 14.92 -3.29 -6.81
N GLY A 95 14.78 -2.49 -7.87
CA GLY A 95 14.70 -2.98 -9.24
C GLY A 95 13.33 -3.45 -9.72
N VAL A 96 12.27 -3.21 -8.94
CA VAL A 96 10.88 -3.47 -9.38
C VAL A 96 10.38 -2.27 -10.17
N LYS A 97 10.07 -2.45 -11.45
CA LYS A 97 9.43 -1.40 -12.24
C LYS A 97 8.00 -1.22 -11.74
N SER A 98 7.64 -0.03 -11.27
CA SER A 98 6.31 0.20 -10.69
C SER A 98 5.70 1.54 -11.05
N SER A 99 4.37 1.56 -11.14
CA SER A 99 3.57 2.77 -11.38
C SER A 99 2.27 2.77 -10.56
N LEU A 100 1.71 3.96 -10.35
CA LEU A 100 0.55 4.20 -9.50
C LEU A 100 -0.57 4.87 -10.29
N CYS A 101 -1.77 4.29 -10.21
CA CYS A 101 -3.03 4.94 -10.54
C CYS A 101 -3.79 5.20 -9.24
N ALA A 102 -3.76 6.44 -8.75
CA ALA A 102 -4.45 6.83 -7.54
C ALA A 102 -5.84 7.42 -7.87
N LYS A 103 -6.88 6.87 -7.23
CA LYS A 103 -8.27 7.31 -7.38
C LYS A 103 -8.79 7.78 -6.01
N GLY A 104 -8.99 9.09 -5.89
CA GLY A 104 -9.43 9.75 -4.67
C GLY A 104 -10.94 9.83 -4.59
N ILE A 105 -11.56 9.33 -3.52
CA ILE A 105 -13.01 9.35 -3.33
C ILE A 105 -13.38 10.39 -2.26
N ALA A 106 -13.93 11.52 -2.69
CA ALA A 106 -14.35 12.58 -1.78
C ALA A 106 -15.31 13.58 -2.44
N VAL A 107 -16.31 14.01 -1.68
CA VAL A 107 -17.19 15.15 -2.03
C VAL A 107 -16.73 16.47 -1.42
N ASP A 108 -16.10 16.42 -0.26
CA ASP A 108 -15.63 17.61 0.47
C ASP A 108 -14.46 18.29 -0.25
N HIS A 109 -14.50 19.62 -0.32
CA HIS A 109 -13.53 20.42 -1.07
C HIS A 109 -12.11 20.33 -0.50
N GLU A 110 -11.96 20.33 0.82
CA GLU A 110 -10.63 20.24 1.45
C GLU A 110 -10.01 18.86 1.20
N LYS A 111 -10.79 17.80 1.42
CA LYS A 111 -10.37 16.41 1.18
C LYS A 111 -9.99 16.18 -0.28
N ARG A 112 -10.79 16.70 -1.22
CA ARG A 112 -10.49 16.68 -2.67
C ARG A 112 -9.18 17.38 -3.00
N ARG A 113 -8.93 18.57 -2.43
CA ARG A 113 -7.68 19.30 -2.62
C ARG A 113 -6.46 18.49 -2.16
N LEU A 114 -6.55 17.85 -0.99
CA LEU A 114 -5.46 17.02 -0.45
C LEU A 114 -5.23 15.76 -1.30
N LEU A 115 -6.29 15.06 -1.71
CA LEU A 115 -6.20 13.89 -2.58
C LEU A 115 -5.58 14.24 -3.94
N SER A 116 -5.98 15.37 -4.55
CA SER A 116 -5.41 15.84 -5.81
C SER A 116 -3.94 16.21 -5.65
N ALA A 117 -3.55 16.86 -4.54
CA ALA A 117 -2.15 17.16 -4.24
C ALA A 117 -1.30 15.89 -4.06
N ALA A 118 -1.88 14.79 -3.58
CA ALA A 118 -1.26 13.47 -3.53
C ALA A 118 -1.23 12.74 -4.88
N GLY A 119 -1.67 13.37 -5.97
CA GLY A 119 -1.65 12.82 -7.33
C GLY A 119 -2.87 12.00 -7.72
N ALA A 120 -3.96 12.07 -6.95
CA ALA A 120 -5.16 11.30 -7.24
C ALA A 120 -6.05 11.94 -8.32
N THR A 121 -6.63 11.10 -9.19
CA THR A 121 -7.81 11.48 -9.97
C THR A 121 -9.03 11.42 -9.06
N LEU A 122 -9.83 12.48 -9.03
CA LEU A 122 -10.91 12.63 -8.07
C LEU A 122 -12.26 12.11 -8.60
N PHE A 123 -12.97 11.40 -7.73
CA PHE A 123 -14.31 10.90 -7.96
C PHE A 123 -15.17 11.19 -6.73
N ASP A 124 -16.47 11.39 -6.96
CA ASP A 124 -17.43 11.61 -5.87
C ASP A 124 -17.91 10.28 -5.27
N ASP A 125 -17.78 9.19 -6.02
CA ASP A 125 -18.28 7.86 -5.67
C ASP A 125 -17.34 6.75 -6.17
N ILE A 126 -17.21 5.68 -5.39
CA ILE A 126 -16.33 4.54 -5.68
C ILE A 126 -16.78 3.76 -6.93
N ASN A 127 -18.08 3.63 -7.17
CA ASN A 127 -18.60 2.87 -8.31
C ASN A 127 -18.27 3.57 -9.63
N VAL A 128 -18.25 4.91 -9.64
CA VAL A 128 -17.79 5.69 -10.79
C VAL A 128 -16.29 5.51 -11.00
N ALA A 129 -15.51 5.50 -9.91
CA ALA A 129 -14.07 5.30 -9.99
C ALA A 129 -13.70 3.92 -10.56
N MET A 130 -14.50 2.88 -10.29
CA MET A 130 -14.24 1.50 -10.75
C MET A 130 -14.39 1.30 -12.26
N THR A 131 -15.12 2.18 -12.95
CA THR A 131 -15.39 2.07 -14.40
C THR A 131 -14.49 2.96 -15.28
N ASN A 132 -13.56 3.68 -14.67
CA ASN A 132 -12.53 4.52 -15.32
C ASN A 132 -11.14 3.92 -15.14
#